data_AF-A0A7C3UFZ8-F1
#
_entry.id   AF-A0A7C3UFZ8-F1
#
_cell.length_a   1.000
_cell.length_b   1.000
_cell.length_c   1.000
_cell.angle_alpha   90.00
_cell.angle_beta   90.00
_cell.angle_gamma   90.00
#
_symmetry.space_group_name_H-M   'P 1'
#
loop_
_entity.id
_entity.type
_entity.pdbx_description
1 polymer ?
#
loop_
_entity_poly.entity_id
_entity_poly.type
_entity_poly.pdbx_seq_one_letter_code
_entity_poly.pdbx_strand_id
1 'polypeptide(L)'
;MNEDSSPLLTIRNISILAEKGLSQETILLPDGEYSRAELLNVLVNEWIPFFECHKCGRFSYCKFAIPHPANPNRAKDIQCGVVVNALDNFLKVSWEKLQVYSPEQLENFLKGLFHFSQFILDVEISIGNYINSDYLDWVGNELARKEFGFISHFRVHLDKFSSEFKELEDFRTKGRWLIVEGDAEKAFIERLGELRFNTIYVSGVEKYGGKTNATSVRFRLHVESLNNRGYTVSVQGDRDNSEKNRLAQFVNDGLVEKELTFPFSKDFEGSFPVPVLHRALQHTGYEVPLEWLSDRLAQNSHPPIIDMVEAKIGKRINKLKLARNLADVMDYNWTEIIQRYQENEIVKWLQFLRTGETS
;
A
#
# COMPACT_ATOMS: atom_id res chain seq x y z
N MET A 1 -1.81 -23.22 28.27
CA MET A 1 -3.15 -23.46 27.72
C MET A 1 -3.05 -24.69 26.85
N ASN A 2 -3.84 -25.73 27.10
CA ASN A 2 -3.87 -26.92 26.24
C ASN A 2 -4.31 -26.48 24.84
N GLU A 3 -3.50 -26.77 23.81
CA GLU A 3 -3.76 -26.41 22.41
C GLU A 3 -4.89 -27.22 21.75
N ASP A 4 -5.52 -28.14 22.48
CA ASP A 4 -6.28 -29.25 21.91
C ASP A 4 -7.81 -29.12 22.00
N SER A 5 -8.33 -27.90 22.23
CA SER A 5 -9.78 -27.66 22.33
C SER A 5 -10.30 -26.62 21.34
N SER A 6 -9.53 -26.27 20.31
CA SER A 6 -10.02 -25.39 19.25
C SER A 6 -11.07 -26.12 18.40
N PRO A 7 -12.15 -25.44 17.97
CA PRO A 7 -13.13 -26.04 17.07
C PRO A 7 -12.46 -26.49 15.76
N LEU A 8 -12.94 -27.61 15.22
CA LEU A 8 -12.51 -28.11 13.91
C LEU A 8 -13.09 -27.24 12.80
N LEU A 9 -12.29 -26.97 11.77
CA LEU A 9 -12.67 -26.25 10.58
C LEU A 9 -13.27 -27.20 9.54
N THR A 10 -14.50 -26.96 9.14
CA THR A 10 -15.15 -27.71 8.07
C THR A 10 -14.66 -27.24 6.71
N ILE A 11 -14.05 -28.14 5.94
CA ILE A 11 -13.63 -27.92 4.55
C ILE A 11 -14.60 -28.66 3.63
N ARG A 12 -15.19 -27.94 2.67
CA ARG A 12 -16.06 -28.51 1.62
C ARG A 12 -15.85 -27.80 0.31
N ASN A 13 -15.46 -28.55 -0.72
CA ASN A 13 -15.26 -28.03 -2.07
C ASN A 13 -14.34 -26.79 -2.11
N ILE A 14 -13.27 -26.81 -1.32
CA ILE A 14 -12.28 -25.72 -1.25
C ILE A 14 -11.08 -26.07 -2.09
N SER A 15 -10.69 -25.19 -3.00
CA SER A 15 -9.47 -25.35 -3.78
C SER A 15 -8.31 -24.56 -3.17
N ILE A 16 -7.11 -25.12 -3.21
CA ILE A 16 -5.87 -24.41 -2.84
C ILE A 16 -4.89 -24.43 -4.00
N LEU A 17 -3.94 -23.50 -3.95
CA LEU A 17 -2.77 -23.53 -4.81
C LEU A 17 -1.77 -24.55 -4.24
N ALA A 18 -1.01 -25.21 -5.12
CA ALA A 18 0.08 -26.12 -4.75
C ALA A 18 1.29 -25.90 -5.65
N GLU A 19 2.48 -26.04 -5.09
CA GLU A 19 3.75 -25.99 -5.83
C GLU A 19 4.10 -27.39 -6.33
N LYS A 20 4.19 -27.56 -7.66
CA LYS A 20 4.63 -28.79 -8.33
C LYS A 20 5.88 -28.49 -9.16
N GLY A 21 7.03 -28.45 -8.49
CA GLY A 21 8.31 -28.18 -9.14
C GLY A 21 8.46 -26.72 -9.56
N LEU A 22 8.25 -26.43 -10.85
CA LEU A 22 8.32 -25.07 -11.42
C LEU A 22 6.94 -24.51 -11.83
N SER A 23 5.87 -25.24 -11.54
CA SER A 23 4.50 -24.86 -11.88
C SER A 23 3.60 -24.82 -10.65
N GLN A 24 2.62 -23.91 -10.71
CA GLN A 24 1.54 -23.81 -9.75
C GLN A 24 0.31 -24.53 -10.30
N GLU A 25 -0.32 -25.35 -9.46
CA GLU A 25 -1.55 -26.05 -9.78
C GLU A 25 -2.62 -25.74 -8.74
N THR A 26 -3.89 -25.76 -9.17
CA THR A 26 -5.03 -25.71 -8.26
C THR A 26 -5.46 -27.13 -7.92
N ILE A 27 -5.48 -27.46 -6.64
CA ILE A 27 -5.91 -28.77 -6.15
C ILE A 27 -7.11 -28.63 -5.22
N LEU A 28 -7.99 -29.64 -5.22
CA LEU A 28 -9.12 -29.69 -4.32
C LEU A 28 -8.69 -30.28 -2.97
N LEU A 29 -8.96 -29.59 -1.87
CA LEU A 29 -8.77 -30.16 -0.55
C LEU A 29 -9.82 -31.25 -0.30
N PRO A 30 -9.44 -32.39 0.30
CA PRO A 30 -10.40 -33.41 0.69
C PRO A 30 -11.43 -32.83 1.67
N ASP A 31 -12.72 -33.04 1.38
CA ASP A 31 -13.80 -32.64 2.27
C ASP A 31 -13.67 -33.31 3.64
N GLY A 32 -13.87 -32.54 4.71
CA GLY A 32 -13.74 -33.05 6.06
C GLY A 32 -13.63 -31.97 7.13
N GLU A 33 -13.38 -32.41 8.36
CA GLU A 33 -13.11 -31.53 9.50
C GLU A 33 -11.61 -31.54 9.78
N TYR A 34 -11.01 -30.36 9.92
CA TYR A 34 -9.57 -30.20 10.14
C TYR A 34 -9.31 -29.44 11.43
N SER A 35 -8.42 -29.97 12.26
CA SER A 35 -7.74 -29.17 13.28
C SER A 35 -6.75 -28.20 12.64
N ARG A 36 -6.30 -27.20 13.40
CA ARG A 36 -5.24 -26.27 12.95
C ARG A 36 -3.98 -27.01 12.51
N ALA A 37 -3.57 -28.01 13.29
CA ALA A 37 -2.37 -28.78 13.03
C ALA A 37 -2.50 -29.64 11.75
N GLU A 38 -3.66 -30.27 11.54
CA GLU A 38 -3.92 -31.05 10.33
C GLU A 38 -3.93 -30.16 9.08
N LEU A 39 -4.62 -29.02 9.12
CA LEU A 39 -4.62 -28.09 8.00
C LEU A 39 -3.21 -27.57 7.74
N LEU A 40 -2.49 -27.09 8.76
CA LEU A 40 -1.11 -26.63 8.61
C LEU A 40 -0.23 -27.68 7.95
N ASN A 41 -0.34 -28.95 8.36
CA ASN A 41 0.45 -30.03 7.76
C ASN A 41 0.14 -30.19 6.27
N VAL A 42 -1.14 -30.13 5.87
CA VAL A 42 -1.51 -30.14 4.45
C VAL A 42 -0.89 -28.96 3.70
N LEU A 43 -1.04 -27.74 4.21
CA LEU A 43 -0.51 -26.54 3.57
C LEU A 43 1.01 -26.58 3.43
N VAL A 44 1.72 -27.00 4.48
CA VAL A 44 3.18 -27.13 4.47
C VAL A 44 3.63 -28.12 3.40
N ASN A 45 2.98 -29.28 3.30
CA ASN A 45 3.31 -30.31 2.32
C ASN A 45 3.06 -29.87 0.87
N GLU A 46 2.00 -29.10 0.63
CA GLU A 46 1.64 -28.67 -0.73
C GLU A 46 2.31 -27.35 -1.15
N TRP A 47 2.75 -26.50 -0.21
CA TRP A 47 3.23 -25.15 -0.51
C TRP A 47 4.73 -24.98 -0.35
N ILE A 48 5.35 -25.72 0.58
CA ILE A 48 6.74 -25.50 0.96
C ILE A 48 7.57 -26.68 0.44
N PRO A 49 8.41 -26.48 -0.59
CA PRO A 49 9.29 -27.53 -1.05
C PRO A 49 10.34 -27.85 0.01
N PHE A 50 10.84 -29.08 -0.01
CA PHE A 50 12.08 -29.39 0.68
C PHE A 50 13.21 -28.61 0.02
N PHE A 51 13.99 -27.91 0.82
CA PHE A 51 15.08 -27.08 0.33
C PHE A 51 16.37 -27.40 1.08
N GLU A 52 17.49 -27.31 0.38
CA GLU A 52 18.82 -27.45 0.96
C GLU A 52 19.11 -26.26 1.89
N CYS A 53 18.83 -26.39 3.18
CA CYS A 53 18.90 -25.27 4.13
C CYS A 53 20.26 -24.55 4.11
N HIS A 54 21.36 -25.28 3.84
CA HIS A 54 22.68 -24.67 3.71
C HIS A 54 22.83 -23.71 2.51
N LYS A 55 22.01 -23.88 1.46
CA LYS A 55 21.95 -23.00 0.29
C LYS A 55 21.08 -21.76 0.49
N CYS A 56 20.34 -21.64 1.59
CA CYS A 56 19.53 -20.44 1.83
C CYS A 56 20.37 -19.27 2.34
N GLY A 57 21.68 -19.45 2.52
CA GLY A 57 22.61 -18.43 3.00
C GLY A 57 22.49 -18.08 4.50
N ARG A 58 21.49 -18.63 5.20
CA ARG A 58 21.20 -18.29 6.62
C ARG A 58 21.44 -19.41 7.61
N PHE A 59 21.86 -20.60 7.17
CA PHE A 59 21.87 -21.80 8.02
C PHE A 59 22.75 -21.66 9.29
N SER A 60 23.80 -20.84 9.25
CA SER A 60 24.73 -20.64 10.36
C SER A 60 24.11 -19.90 11.55
N TYR A 61 23.01 -19.16 11.34
CA TYR A 61 22.36 -18.37 12.39
C TYR A 61 20.83 -18.54 12.42
N CYS A 62 20.24 -19.31 11.51
CA CYS A 62 18.82 -19.62 11.52
C CYS A 62 18.50 -20.62 12.64
N LYS A 63 17.60 -20.24 13.56
CA LYS A 63 17.17 -21.10 14.69
C LYS A 63 16.48 -22.40 14.27
N PHE A 64 16.04 -22.50 13.03
CA PHE A 64 15.37 -23.67 12.48
C PHE A 64 16.31 -24.59 11.69
N ALA A 65 17.57 -24.17 11.47
CA ALA A 65 18.53 -24.99 10.75
C ALA A 65 18.90 -26.23 11.57
N ILE A 66 18.84 -27.40 10.93
CA ILE A 66 19.24 -28.67 11.55
C ILE A 66 20.58 -29.08 10.94
N PRO A 67 21.66 -29.21 11.73
CA PRO A 67 22.95 -29.66 11.21
C PRO A 67 22.87 -31.04 10.52
N HIS A 68 23.63 -31.21 9.44
CA HIS A 68 23.69 -32.48 8.73
C HIS A 68 24.53 -33.49 9.55
N PRO A 69 24.01 -34.70 9.84
CA PRO A 69 24.65 -35.63 10.78
C PRO A 69 26.02 -36.12 10.30
N ALA A 70 26.23 -36.20 8.99
CA ALA A 70 27.49 -36.64 8.39
C ALA A 70 28.41 -35.48 7.94
N ASN A 71 27.94 -34.23 7.95
CA ASN A 71 28.75 -33.09 7.50
C ASN A 71 28.43 -31.84 8.32
N PRO A 72 29.28 -31.46 9.29
CA PRO A 72 29.00 -30.34 10.18
C PRO A 72 28.94 -28.98 9.46
N ASN A 73 29.47 -28.89 8.23
CA ASN A 73 29.42 -27.69 7.39
C ASN A 73 28.17 -27.62 6.51
N ARG A 74 27.23 -28.56 6.67
CA ARG A 74 25.94 -28.57 5.96
C ARG A 74 24.79 -28.64 6.95
N ALA A 75 23.63 -28.21 6.48
CA ALA A 75 22.35 -28.41 7.14
C ALA A 75 21.55 -29.49 6.38
N LYS A 76 20.64 -30.17 7.08
CA LYS A 76 19.68 -31.10 6.47
C LYS A 76 18.72 -30.35 5.54
N ASP A 77 18.25 -31.06 4.54
CA ASP A 77 17.19 -30.59 3.66
C ASP A 77 15.86 -30.71 4.41
N ILE A 78 15.20 -29.58 4.60
CA ILE A 78 13.95 -29.47 5.35
C ILE A 78 13.04 -28.45 4.66
N GLN A 79 11.76 -28.51 4.98
CA GLN A 79 10.85 -27.41 4.69
C GLN A 79 11.22 -26.21 5.58
N CYS A 80 11.17 -25.00 5.02
CA CYS A 80 11.69 -23.81 5.69
C CYS A 80 10.91 -23.53 7.00
N GLY A 81 11.57 -23.72 8.15
CA GLY A 81 10.94 -23.51 9.46
C GLY A 81 10.47 -22.08 9.73
N VAL A 82 11.07 -21.08 9.08
CA VAL A 82 10.59 -19.68 9.15
C VAL A 82 9.19 -19.57 8.55
N VAL A 83 8.99 -20.14 7.35
CA VAL A 83 7.70 -20.12 6.63
C VAL A 83 6.66 -20.96 7.39
N VAL A 84 7.02 -22.17 7.82
CA VAL A 84 6.14 -23.05 8.62
C VAL A 84 5.64 -22.33 9.88
N ASN A 85 6.55 -21.71 10.63
CA ASN A 85 6.20 -20.99 11.84
C ASN A 85 5.37 -19.73 11.54
N ALA A 86 5.60 -19.04 10.42
CA ALA A 86 4.77 -17.91 10.02
C ALA A 86 3.35 -18.35 9.69
N LEU A 87 3.19 -19.45 8.94
CA LEU A 87 1.88 -20.05 8.62
C LEU A 87 1.13 -20.48 9.88
N ASP A 88 1.77 -21.20 10.80
CA ASP A 88 1.13 -21.62 12.05
C ASP A 88 0.65 -20.42 12.87
N ASN A 89 1.49 -19.39 13.01
CA ASN A 89 1.09 -18.18 13.73
C ASN A 89 -0.06 -17.44 13.03
N PHE A 90 -0.06 -17.36 11.70
CA PHE A 90 -1.13 -16.73 10.93
C PHE A 90 -2.45 -17.49 11.10
N LEU A 91 -2.43 -18.81 10.96
CA LEU A 91 -3.59 -19.66 11.19
C LEU A 91 -4.07 -19.55 12.63
N LYS A 92 -3.16 -19.55 13.60
CA LYS A 92 -3.49 -19.45 15.02
C LYS A 92 -4.26 -18.18 15.36
N VAL A 93 -3.84 -17.02 14.85
CA VAL A 93 -4.54 -15.75 15.12
C VAL A 93 -5.84 -15.62 14.35
N SER A 94 -5.98 -16.34 13.23
CA SER A 94 -7.14 -16.26 12.34
C SER A 94 -8.17 -17.36 12.60
N TRP A 95 -7.83 -18.39 13.40
CA TRP A 95 -8.55 -19.67 13.43
C TRP A 95 -10.04 -19.54 13.74
N GLU A 96 -10.38 -18.73 14.75
CA GLU A 96 -11.76 -18.47 15.15
C GLU A 96 -12.56 -17.86 14.01
N LYS A 97 -11.95 -16.95 13.24
CA LYS A 97 -12.60 -16.27 12.13
C LYS A 97 -12.84 -17.23 10.94
N LEU A 98 -11.91 -18.14 10.68
CA LEU A 98 -12.07 -19.14 9.62
C LEU A 98 -13.33 -19.99 9.80
N GLN A 99 -13.78 -20.21 11.04
CA GLN A 99 -14.98 -21.00 11.35
C GLN A 99 -16.28 -20.38 10.80
N VAL A 100 -16.29 -19.07 10.58
CA VAL A 100 -17.48 -18.33 10.12
C VAL A 100 -17.35 -17.85 8.68
N TYR A 101 -16.25 -18.17 7.99
CA TYR A 101 -16.07 -17.84 6.59
C TYR A 101 -16.96 -18.69 5.70
N SER A 102 -17.51 -18.07 4.66
CA SER A 102 -18.11 -18.80 3.55
C SER A 102 -17.03 -19.62 2.83
N PRO A 103 -17.40 -20.65 2.04
CA PRO A 103 -16.43 -21.41 1.25
C PRO A 103 -15.57 -20.52 0.34
N GLU A 104 -16.16 -19.49 -0.27
CA GLU A 104 -15.45 -18.54 -1.11
C GLU A 104 -14.44 -17.70 -0.30
N GLN A 105 -14.83 -17.19 0.87
CA GLN A 105 -13.94 -16.44 1.75
C GLN A 105 -12.77 -17.29 2.25
N LEU A 106 -13.04 -18.54 2.59
CA LEU A 106 -12.02 -19.49 3.03
C LEU A 106 -11.05 -19.84 1.91
N GLU A 107 -11.54 -20.06 0.70
CA GLU A 107 -10.69 -20.29 -0.47
C GLU A 107 -9.79 -19.08 -0.75
N ASN A 108 -10.34 -17.86 -0.76
CA ASN A 108 -9.57 -16.63 -0.94
C ASN A 108 -8.53 -16.44 0.18
N PHE A 109 -8.90 -16.73 1.44
CA PHE A 109 -7.96 -16.71 2.56
C PHE A 109 -6.78 -17.67 2.32
N LEU A 110 -7.04 -18.91 1.90
CA LEU A 110 -5.98 -19.90 1.68
C LEU A 110 -5.11 -19.54 0.47
N LYS A 111 -5.69 -19.02 -0.61
CA LYS A 111 -4.94 -18.52 -1.79
C LYS A 111 -4.04 -17.35 -1.45
N GLY A 112 -4.53 -16.37 -0.69
CA GLY A 112 -3.69 -15.27 -0.25
C GLY A 112 -2.60 -15.76 0.71
N LEU A 113 -2.92 -16.63 1.66
CA LEU A 113 -1.95 -17.18 2.60
C LEU A 113 -0.84 -17.96 1.88
N PHE A 114 -1.17 -18.67 0.80
CA PHE A 114 -0.17 -19.26 -0.11
C PHE A 114 0.79 -18.20 -0.64
N HIS A 115 0.30 -17.11 -1.23
CA HIS A 115 1.16 -16.04 -1.76
C HIS A 115 2.00 -15.35 -0.68
N PHE A 116 1.46 -15.17 0.52
CA PHE A 116 2.22 -14.70 1.68
C PHE A 116 3.37 -15.66 2.04
N SER A 117 3.12 -16.98 2.02
CA SER A 117 4.16 -17.98 2.29
C SER A 117 5.29 -17.95 1.25
N GLN A 118 4.94 -17.81 -0.03
CA GLN A 118 5.92 -17.70 -1.13
C GLN A 118 6.75 -16.42 -1.00
N PHE A 119 6.12 -15.29 -0.64
CA PHE A 119 6.84 -14.06 -0.35
C PHE A 119 7.90 -14.25 0.75
N ILE A 120 7.54 -14.89 1.87
CA ILE A 120 8.49 -15.15 2.96
C ILE A 120 9.63 -16.05 2.46
N LEU A 121 9.30 -17.13 1.75
CA LEU A 121 10.30 -18.07 1.27
C LEU A 121 11.34 -17.39 0.37
N ASP A 122 10.88 -16.64 -0.63
CA ASP A 122 11.74 -15.95 -1.59
C ASP A 122 12.61 -14.88 -0.91
N VAL A 123 12.02 -14.08 -0.02
CA VAL A 123 12.75 -13.05 0.74
C VAL A 123 13.84 -13.67 1.61
N GLU A 124 13.54 -14.78 2.29
CA GLU A 124 14.50 -15.47 3.15
C GLU A 124 15.69 -15.98 2.35
N ILE A 125 15.44 -16.62 1.20
CA ILE A 125 16.48 -17.13 0.30
C ILE A 125 17.31 -15.97 -0.27
N SER A 126 16.66 -14.97 -0.86
CA SER A 126 17.38 -13.88 -1.53
C SER A 126 18.20 -13.04 -0.58
N ILE A 127 17.69 -12.69 0.60
CA ILE A 127 18.51 -11.98 1.58
C ILE A 127 19.69 -12.84 2.04
N GLY A 128 19.49 -14.14 2.25
CA GLY A 128 20.61 -15.02 2.61
C GLY A 128 21.68 -15.08 1.52
N ASN A 129 21.28 -15.05 0.24
CA ASN A 129 22.20 -14.91 -0.88
C ASN A 129 22.91 -13.54 -0.89
N TYR A 130 22.18 -12.45 -0.63
CA TYR A 130 22.71 -11.07 -0.65
C TYR A 130 23.77 -10.80 0.43
N ILE A 131 23.72 -11.52 1.55
CA ILE A 131 24.69 -11.36 2.64
C ILE A 131 25.84 -12.37 2.57
N ASN A 132 25.80 -13.32 1.63
CA ASN A 132 26.82 -14.35 1.47
C ASN A 132 27.86 -13.91 0.43
N SER A 133 29.00 -13.38 0.89
CA SER A 133 30.08 -12.92 0.01
C SER A 133 30.58 -14.02 -0.93
N ASP A 134 30.72 -15.26 -0.44
CA ASP A 134 31.23 -16.38 -1.23
C ASP A 134 30.28 -16.70 -2.39
N TYR A 135 28.97 -16.63 -2.13
CA TYR A 135 27.96 -16.77 -3.18
C TYR A 135 28.05 -15.62 -4.20
N LEU A 136 28.13 -14.37 -3.74
CA LEU A 136 28.22 -13.20 -4.62
C LEU A 136 29.48 -13.22 -5.50
N ASP A 137 30.61 -13.64 -4.93
CA ASP A 137 31.88 -13.81 -5.66
C ASP A 137 31.77 -14.94 -6.69
N TRP A 138 31.12 -16.06 -6.32
CA TRP A 138 30.91 -17.19 -7.22
C TRP A 138 30.00 -16.86 -8.41
N VAL A 139 28.89 -16.14 -8.21
CA VAL A 139 27.98 -15.75 -9.31
C VAL A 139 28.54 -14.61 -10.17
N GLY A 140 29.44 -13.80 -9.61
CA GLY A 140 30.06 -12.67 -10.29
C GLY A 140 29.21 -11.40 -10.37
N ASN A 141 29.87 -10.25 -10.54
CA ASN A 141 29.29 -8.91 -10.41
C ASN A 141 28.08 -8.61 -11.31
N GLU A 142 27.99 -9.17 -12.51
CA GLU A 142 26.84 -8.94 -13.38
C GLU A 142 25.60 -9.67 -12.87
N LEU A 143 25.73 -10.95 -12.54
CA LEU A 143 24.63 -11.76 -12.06
C LEU A 143 24.21 -11.32 -10.65
N ALA A 144 25.15 -11.03 -9.76
CA ALA A 144 24.87 -10.45 -8.45
C ALA A 144 24.00 -9.19 -8.55
N ARG A 145 24.29 -8.26 -9.48
CA ARG A 145 23.45 -7.07 -9.71
C ARG A 145 22.03 -7.42 -10.17
N LYS A 146 21.86 -8.44 -11.01
CA LYS A 146 20.53 -8.93 -11.44
C LYS A 146 19.79 -9.58 -10.27
N GLU A 147 20.47 -10.38 -9.45
CA GLU A 147 19.94 -10.98 -8.22
C GLU A 147 19.43 -9.90 -7.26
N PHE A 148 20.18 -8.82 -7.02
CA PHE A 148 19.70 -7.68 -6.23
C PHE A 148 18.45 -7.02 -6.84
N GLY A 149 18.32 -7.00 -8.18
CA GLY A 149 17.13 -6.51 -8.87
C GLY A 149 15.91 -7.41 -8.73
N PHE A 150 16.12 -8.72 -8.49
CA PHE A 150 15.05 -9.70 -8.34
C PHE A 150 14.12 -9.39 -7.15
N ILE A 151 14.59 -8.64 -6.15
CA ILE A 151 13.77 -8.15 -5.03
C ILE A 151 12.50 -7.41 -5.49
N SER A 152 12.52 -6.80 -6.68
CA SER A 152 11.35 -6.13 -7.26
C SER A 152 10.21 -7.10 -7.60
N HIS A 153 10.52 -8.37 -7.90
CA HIS A 153 9.55 -9.40 -8.22
C HIS A 153 8.73 -9.87 -7.00
N PHE A 154 9.24 -9.68 -5.78
CA PHE A 154 8.51 -10.02 -4.54
C PHE A 154 7.20 -9.26 -4.41
N ARG A 155 7.08 -8.10 -5.07
CA ARG A 155 5.83 -7.32 -5.16
C ARG A 155 4.68 -8.13 -5.73
N VAL A 156 4.94 -9.07 -6.64
CA VAL A 156 3.89 -9.91 -7.25
C VAL A 156 3.19 -10.76 -6.18
N HIS A 157 3.94 -11.33 -5.23
CA HIS A 157 3.36 -12.11 -4.14
C HIS A 157 2.52 -11.24 -3.21
N LEU A 158 3.00 -10.03 -2.88
CA LEU A 158 2.26 -9.09 -2.02
C LEU A 158 0.99 -8.53 -2.68
N ASP A 159 1.05 -8.25 -3.99
CA ASP A 159 -0.12 -7.80 -4.75
C ASP A 159 -1.17 -8.92 -4.84
N LYS A 160 -0.76 -10.16 -5.10
CA LYS A 160 -1.69 -11.31 -5.11
C LYS A 160 -2.27 -11.57 -3.72
N PHE A 161 -1.45 -11.54 -2.67
CA PHE A 161 -1.91 -11.63 -1.28
C PHE A 161 -2.99 -10.59 -0.98
N SER A 162 -2.72 -9.32 -1.31
CA SER A 162 -3.68 -8.23 -1.10
C SER A 162 -4.97 -8.41 -1.92
N SER A 163 -4.85 -8.85 -3.17
CA SER A 163 -6.00 -9.11 -4.05
C SER A 163 -6.93 -10.19 -3.51
N GLU A 164 -6.39 -11.31 -3.05
CA GLU A 164 -7.19 -12.41 -2.48
C GLU A 164 -7.82 -12.01 -1.14
N PHE A 165 -7.11 -11.22 -0.33
CA PHE A 165 -7.60 -10.79 0.98
C PHE A 165 -8.55 -9.60 0.92
N LYS A 166 -8.75 -8.97 -0.23
CA LYS A 166 -9.45 -7.68 -0.31
C LYS A 166 -10.85 -7.74 0.28
N GLU A 167 -11.60 -8.82 0.09
CA GLU A 167 -12.96 -8.96 0.65
C GLU A 167 -12.99 -9.56 2.07
N LEU A 168 -11.83 -9.77 2.70
CA LEU A 168 -11.69 -10.22 4.09
C LEU A 168 -11.48 -9.00 5.01
N GLU A 169 -12.58 -8.38 5.42
CA GLU A 169 -12.60 -7.09 6.16
C GLU A 169 -11.69 -7.07 7.41
N ASP A 170 -11.51 -8.19 8.09
CA ASP A 170 -10.73 -8.30 9.32
C ASP A 170 -9.23 -8.00 9.13
N PHE A 171 -8.70 -8.22 7.92
CA PHE A 171 -7.28 -8.05 7.63
C PHE A 171 -6.91 -6.66 7.10
N ARG A 172 -7.91 -5.84 6.75
CA ARG A 172 -7.71 -4.47 6.25
C ARG A 172 -6.63 -4.35 5.17
N THR A 173 -6.59 -5.31 4.25
CA THR A 173 -5.57 -5.36 3.19
C THR A 173 -5.86 -4.40 2.03
N LYS A 174 -7.06 -3.79 2.00
CA LYS A 174 -7.40 -2.74 1.02
C LYS A 174 -6.51 -1.51 1.25
N GLY A 175 -5.42 -1.42 0.51
CA GLY A 175 -4.59 -0.20 0.44
C GLY A 175 -5.36 0.91 -0.26
N ARG A 176 -5.08 2.17 0.08
CA ARG A 176 -5.70 3.31 -0.63
C ARG A 176 -4.78 3.85 -1.71
N TRP A 177 -5.29 3.98 -2.92
CA TRP A 177 -4.61 4.68 -4.00
C TRP A 177 -5.30 6.01 -4.27
N LEU A 178 -4.56 7.12 -4.13
CA LEU A 178 -5.09 8.45 -4.34
C LEU A 178 -4.81 8.92 -5.76
N ILE A 179 -5.83 9.35 -6.48
CA ILE A 179 -5.67 9.99 -7.78
C ILE A 179 -6.02 11.48 -7.63
N VAL A 180 -5.06 12.34 -7.93
CA VAL A 180 -5.19 13.81 -7.81
C VAL A 180 -5.21 14.48 -9.18
N GLU A 181 -5.64 15.74 -9.21
CA GLU A 181 -5.72 16.51 -10.45
C GLU A 181 -4.34 16.86 -11.04
N GLY A 182 -3.44 17.37 -10.20
CA GLY A 182 -2.20 18.01 -10.63
C GLY A 182 -0.93 17.46 -10.00
N ASP A 183 0.19 18.04 -10.44
CA ASP A 183 1.52 17.70 -9.92
C ASP A 183 1.78 18.27 -8.52
N ALA A 184 1.09 19.34 -8.14
CA ALA A 184 1.28 19.99 -6.85
C ALA A 184 0.74 19.12 -5.70
N GLU A 185 -0.48 18.63 -5.84
CA GLU A 185 -1.15 17.73 -4.89
C GLU A 185 -0.36 16.44 -4.74
N LYS A 186 0.10 15.88 -5.87
CA LYS A 186 0.94 14.69 -5.87
C LYS A 186 2.24 14.92 -5.09
N ALA A 187 2.95 16.01 -5.38
CA ALA A 187 4.20 16.35 -4.71
C ALA A 187 4.01 16.61 -3.21
N PHE A 188 2.88 17.19 -2.80
CA PHE A 188 2.53 17.37 -1.40
C PHE A 188 2.35 16.03 -0.68
N ILE A 189 1.56 15.11 -1.25
CA ILE A 189 1.31 13.79 -0.64
C ILE A 189 2.58 12.93 -0.62
N GLU A 190 3.35 12.90 -1.70
CA GLU A 190 4.65 12.20 -1.74
C GLU A 190 5.60 12.75 -0.68
N ARG A 191 5.64 14.08 -0.48
CA ARG A 191 6.47 14.70 0.55
C ARG A 191 6.02 14.32 1.96
N LEU A 192 4.71 14.29 2.24
CA LEU A 192 4.22 13.80 3.53
C LEU A 192 4.59 12.33 3.77
N GLY A 193 4.59 11.50 2.71
CA GLY A 193 5.09 10.13 2.76
C GLY A 193 6.58 10.04 3.10
N GLU A 194 7.42 10.87 2.48
CA GLU A 194 8.87 10.98 2.79
C GLU A 194 9.11 11.39 4.25
N LEU A 195 8.28 12.30 4.78
CA LEU A 195 8.33 12.77 6.17
C LEU A 195 7.79 11.73 7.16
N ARG A 196 7.28 10.59 6.69
CA ARG A 196 6.59 9.57 7.50
C ARG A 196 5.46 10.17 8.32
N PHE A 197 4.69 11.05 7.69
CA PHE A 197 3.56 11.70 8.32
C PHE A 197 2.52 10.66 8.73
N ASN A 198 2.48 10.34 10.03
CA ASN A 198 1.76 9.19 10.60
C ASN A 198 0.23 9.22 10.41
N THR A 199 -0.29 10.28 9.82
CA THR A 199 -1.73 10.55 9.67
C THR A 199 -2.29 10.17 8.30
N ILE A 200 -1.46 9.86 7.30
CA ILE A 200 -1.93 9.51 5.95
C ILE A 200 -1.67 8.03 5.67
N TYR A 201 -2.76 7.30 5.41
CA TYR A 201 -2.72 5.91 4.97
C TYR A 201 -3.06 5.85 3.47
N VAL A 202 -2.12 6.30 2.63
CA VAL A 202 -2.18 6.01 1.18
C VAL A 202 -1.00 5.15 0.78
N SER A 203 -1.29 4.12 -0.01
CA SER A 203 -0.31 3.21 -0.59
C SER A 203 0.35 3.77 -1.83
N GLY A 204 -0.29 4.75 -2.49
CA GLY A 204 0.23 5.42 -3.67
C GLY A 204 -0.56 6.68 -4.02
N VAL A 205 0.07 7.56 -4.80
CA VAL A 205 -0.56 8.76 -5.37
C VAL A 205 -0.18 8.94 -6.84
N GLU A 206 -1.18 9.15 -7.68
CA GLU A 206 -1.02 9.40 -9.12
C GLU A 206 -1.84 10.60 -9.57
N LYS A 207 -1.49 11.16 -10.72
CA LYS A 207 -2.25 12.25 -11.33
C LYS A 207 -3.06 11.75 -12.51
N TYR A 208 -4.31 12.17 -12.65
CA TYR A 208 -5.09 11.91 -13.88
C TYR A 208 -4.83 12.96 -14.97
N GLY A 209 -4.25 14.12 -14.59
CA GLY A 209 -3.89 15.21 -15.50
C GLY A 209 -5.09 16.02 -16.00
N GLY A 210 -4.86 17.29 -16.34
CA GLY A 210 -5.89 18.25 -16.78
C GLY A 210 -6.67 17.87 -18.05
N LYS A 211 -7.39 18.85 -18.63
CA LYS A 211 -8.48 18.71 -19.63
C LYS A 211 -8.26 17.74 -20.83
N THR A 212 -7.02 17.33 -21.15
CA THR A 212 -6.66 16.56 -22.36
C THR A 212 -6.23 15.10 -22.16
N ASN A 213 -5.80 14.63 -20.98
CA ASN A 213 -5.22 13.28 -20.83
C ASN A 213 -6.14 12.19 -20.24
N ALA A 214 -7.29 12.59 -19.68
CA ALA A 214 -8.27 11.68 -19.10
C ALA A 214 -9.36 11.33 -20.13
N THR A 215 -9.05 10.51 -21.13
CA THR A 215 -10.13 9.76 -21.80
C THR A 215 -10.69 8.77 -20.78
N SER A 216 -12.02 8.75 -20.61
CA SER A 216 -12.71 7.92 -19.61
C SER A 216 -12.28 6.45 -19.63
N VAL A 217 -11.87 5.93 -20.80
CA VAL A 217 -11.37 4.57 -20.98
C VAL A 217 -10.02 4.33 -20.30
N ARG A 218 -9.03 5.22 -20.46
CA ARG A 218 -7.70 5.01 -19.83
C ARG A 218 -7.78 5.11 -18.31
N PHE A 219 -8.54 6.08 -17.82
CA PHE A 219 -8.78 6.23 -16.39
C PHE A 219 -9.49 5.00 -15.82
N ARG A 220 -10.54 4.51 -16.50
CA ARG A 220 -11.24 3.27 -16.13
C ARG A 220 -10.31 2.06 -16.05
N LEU A 221 -9.54 1.78 -17.10
CA LEU A 221 -8.60 0.64 -17.10
C LEU A 221 -7.56 0.74 -15.97
N HIS A 222 -7.14 1.96 -15.64
CA HIS A 222 -6.21 2.19 -14.54
C HIS A 222 -6.88 1.92 -13.17
N VAL A 223 -8.08 2.44 -12.94
CA VAL A 223 -8.87 2.18 -11.73
C VAL A 223 -9.16 0.69 -11.57
N GLU A 224 -9.60 0.02 -12.63
CA GLU A 224 -9.83 -1.44 -12.66
C GLU A 224 -8.54 -2.21 -12.33
N SER A 225 -7.40 -1.80 -12.88
CA SER A 225 -6.10 -2.42 -12.58
C SER A 225 -5.72 -2.27 -11.11
N LEU A 226 -5.97 -1.11 -10.48
CA LEU A 226 -5.72 -0.88 -9.06
C LEU A 226 -6.66 -1.71 -8.17
N ASN A 227 -7.96 -1.72 -8.49
CA ASN A 227 -8.95 -2.52 -7.77
C ASN A 227 -8.64 -4.02 -7.85
N ASN A 228 -8.15 -4.49 -9.00
CA ASN A 228 -7.71 -5.88 -9.18
C ASN A 228 -6.45 -6.23 -8.37
N ARG A 229 -5.64 -5.24 -8.00
CA ARG A 229 -4.47 -5.44 -7.10
C ARG A 229 -4.84 -5.29 -5.62
N GLY A 230 -6.11 -5.09 -5.30
CA GLY A 230 -6.61 -4.94 -3.94
C GLY A 230 -6.56 -3.51 -3.40
N TYR A 231 -6.42 -2.49 -4.26
CA TYR A 231 -6.49 -1.09 -3.82
C TYR A 231 -7.92 -0.55 -3.90
N THR A 232 -8.28 0.31 -2.95
CA THR A 232 -9.43 1.21 -3.06
C THR A 232 -8.96 2.52 -3.65
N VAL A 233 -9.57 2.97 -4.74
CA VAL A 233 -9.22 4.23 -5.40
C VAL A 233 -10.03 5.39 -4.82
N SER A 234 -9.32 6.41 -4.32
CA SER A 234 -9.91 7.70 -3.95
C SER A 234 -9.49 8.77 -4.93
N VAL A 235 -10.35 9.75 -5.19
CA VAL A 235 -10.07 10.83 -6.15
C VAL A 235 -10.23 12.19 -5.50
N GLN A 236 -9.28 13.08 -5.73
CA GLN A 236 -9.39 14.49 -5.42
C GLN A 236 -9.35 15.31 -6.72
N GLY A 237 -10.16 16.35 -6.77
CA GLY A 237 -10.15 17.35 -7.85
C GLY A 237 -10.77 18.67 -7.39
N ASP A 238 -10.72 19.69 -8.24
CA ASP A 238 -11.30 21.00 -7.94
C ASP A 238 -12.79 21.06 -8.33
N ARG A 239 -13.59 21.79 -7.55
CA ARG A 239 -15.01 22.01 -7.82
C ARG A 239 -15.16 23.09 -8.91
N ASP A 240 -14.91 22.71 -10.15
CA ASP A 240 -15.18 23.56 -11.30
C ASP A 240 -16.71 23.79 -11.44
N ASN A 241 -17.16 25.05 -11.38
CA ASN A 241 -18.57 25.47 -11.54
C ASN A 241 -19.15 25.22 -12.95
N SER A 242 -18.41 24.58 -13.86
CA SER A 242 -18.86 24.28 -15.22
C SER A 242 -19.38 22.85 -15.32
N GLU A 243 -20.29 22.60 -16.27
CA GLU A 243 -20.92 21.30 -16.61
C GLU A 243 -19.92 20.14 -16.91
N LYS A 244 -18.61 20.36 -16.79
CA LYS A 244 -17.54 19.37 -16.93
C LYS A 244 -16.86 19.06 -15.59
N ASN A 245 -17.64 18.88 -14.53
CA ASN A 245 -17.10 18.37 -13.26
C ASN A 245 -16.66 16.90 -13.46
N ARG A 246 -15.36 16.69 -13.64
CA ARG A 246 -14.77 15.36 -13.91
C ARG A 246 -14.98 14.39 -12.75
N LEU A 247 -14.99 14.88 -11.51
CA LEU A 247 -15.32 14.06 -10.35
C LEU A 247 -16.75 13.52 -10.48
N ALA A 248 -17.70 14.38 -10.86
CA ALA A 248 -19.08 13.95 -11.11
C ALA A 248 -19.15 12.94 -12.26
N GLN A 249 -18.33 13.10 -13.31
CA GLN A 249 -18.24 12.11 -14.37
C GLN A 249 -17.72 10.76 -13.87
N PHE A 250 -16.65 10.72 -13.08
CA PHE A 250 -16.11 9.46 -12.54
C PHE A 250 -17.11 8.73 -11.64
N VAL A 251 -17.88 9.49 -10.84
CA VAL A 251 -18.95 8.93 -10.02
C VAL A 251 -20.11 8.42 -10.88
N ASN A 252 -20.58 9.22 -11.84
CA ASN A 252 -21.70 8.86 -12.73
C ASN A 252 -21.37 7.65 -13.62
N ASP A 253 -20.10 7.51 -14.03
CA ASP A 253 -19.62 6.38 -14.81
C ASP A 253 -19.40 5.12 -13.96
N GLY A 254 -19.63 5.19 -12.63
CA GLY A 254 -19.44 4.08 -11.69
C GLY A 254 -17.97 3.71 -11.47
N LEU A 255 -17.04 4.62 -11.76
CA LEU A 255 -15.59 4.36 -11.66
C LEU A 255 -15.11 4.48 -10.22
N VAL A 256 -15.69 5.42 -9.46
CA VAL A 256 -15.31 5.69 -8.08
C VAL A 256 -16.58 6.00 -7.28
N GLU A 257 -16.66 5.48 -6.06
CA GLU A 257 -17.76 5.76 -5.13
C GLU A 257 -17.73 7.23 -4.71
N LYS A 258 -18.89 7.84 -4.49
CA LYS A 258 -19.00 9.27 -4.16
C LYS A 258 -18.26 9.61 -2.87
N GLU A 259 -18.34 8.71 -1.91
CA GLU A 259 -17.73 8.76 -0.58
C GLU A 259 -16.19 8.75 -0.65
N LEU A 260 -15.64 8.25 -1.76
CA LEU A 260 -14.21 8.20 -2.06
C LEU A 260 -13.74 9.39 -2.91
N THR A 261 -14.57 10.43 -3.06
CA THR A 261 -14.22 11.66 -3.77
C THR A 261 -14.11 12.85 -2.83
N PHE A 262 -13.08 13.67 -3.01
CA PHE A 262 -12.89 14.91 -2.26
C PHE A 262 -12.77 16.12 -3.20
N PRO A 263 -13.82 16.93 -3.35
CA PRO A 263 -13.78 18.13 -4.18
C PRO A 263 -13.29 19.36 -3.39
N PHE A 264 -12.16 19.96 -3.77
CA PHE A 264 -11.78 21.27 -3.21
C PHE A 264 -12.69 22.38 -3.75
N SER A 265 -13.14 23.25 -2.87
CA SER A 265 -13.93 24.45 -3.18
C SER A 265 -13.07 25.62 -3.68
N LYS A 266 -11.76 25.56 -3.39
CA LYS A 266 -10.74 26.50 -3.84
C LYS A 266 -9.68 25.76 -4.67
N ASP A 267 -8.75 26.49 -5.25
CA ASP A 267 -7.52 25.87 -5.75
C ASP A 267 -6.73 25.24 -4.59
N PHE A 268 -5.92 24.22 -4.91
CA PHE A 268 -5.16 23.48 -3.91
C PHE A 268 -4.40 24.38 -2.93
N GLU A 269 -3.67 25.39 -3.42
CA GLU A 269 -2.92 26.29 -2.54
C GLU A 269 -3.83 27.21 -1.71
N GLY A 270 -4.99 27.60 -2.25
CA GLY A 270 -6.00 28.38 -1.55
C GLY A 270 -6.78 27.61 -0.48
N SER A 271 -6.68 26.28 -0.48
CA SER A 271 -7.30 25.42 0.53
C SER A 271 -6.60 25.48 1.90
N PHE A 272 -5.32 25.91 1.95
CA PHE A 272 -4.53 25.93 3.18
C PHE A 272 -4.87 27.12 4.09
N PRO A 273 -4.70 26.98 5.42
CA PRO A 273 -4.77 28.11 6.34
C PRO A 273 -3.74 29.19 5.97
N VAL A 274 -4.13 30.47 6.04
CA VAL A 274 -3.28 31.62 5.65
C VAL A 274 -1.87 31.55 6.29
N PRO A 275 -1.71 31.27 7.60
CA PRO A 275 -0.38 31.23 8.20
C PRO A 275 0.49 30.07 7.67
N VAL A 276 -0.13 28.96 7.27
CA VAL A 276 0.55 27.80 6.68
C VAL A 276 1.06 28.15 5.29
N LEU A 277 0.19 28.70 4.43
CA LEU A 277 0.57 29.12 3.09
C LEU A 277 1.66 30.20 3.12
N HIS A 278 1.50 31.20 3.99
CA HIS A 278 2.47 32.27 4.18
C HIS A 278 3.86 31.73 4.55
N ARG A 279 3.93 30.83 5.54
CA ARG A 279 5.20 30.22 5.97
C ARG A 279 5.83 29.38 4.85
N ALA A 280 5.02 28.64 4.09
CA ALA A 280 5.51 27.86 2.96
C ALA A 280 6.06 28.75 1.82
N LEU A 281 5.40 29.88 1.53
CA LEU A 281 5.90 30.89 0.59
C LEU A 281 7.24 31.47 1.04
N GLN A 282 7.37 31.82 2.33
CA GLN A 282 8.62 32.30 2.92
C GLN A 282 9.76 31.28 2.79
N HIS A 283 9.53 30.00 3.09
CA HIS A 283 10.51 28.92 2.89
C HIS A 283 10.95 28.77 1.43
N THR A 284 10.10 29.21 0.49
CA THR A 284 10.43 29.18 -0.94
C THR A 284 11.23 30.40 -1.39
N GLY A 285 11.34 31.43 -0.54
CA GLY A 285 11.94 32.73 -0.86
C GLY A 285 10.96 33.72 -1.49
N TYR A 286 9.65 33.50 -1.33
CA TYR A 286 8.61 34.41 -1.79
C TYR A 286 8.10 35.24 -0.61
N GLU A 287 8.35 36.55 -0.66
CA GLU A 287 7.94 37.49 0.38
C GLU A 287 6.62 38.17 0.00
N VAL A 288 5.60 37.95 0.81
CA VAL A 288 4.30 38.61 0.73
C VAL A 288 3.81 38.91 2.13
N PRO A 289 3.26 40.12 2.42
CA PRO A 289 2.73 40.42 3.75
C PRO A 289 1.57 39.48 4.12
N LEU A 290 1.54 39.02 5.38
CA LEU A 290 0.52 38.10 5.89
C LEU A 290 -0.89 38.71 5.81
N GLU A 291 -1.02 39.99 6.15
CA GLU A 291 -2.28 40.72 6.13
C GLU A 291 -2.84 40.79 4.71
N TRP A 292 -1.97 41.09 3.74
CA TRP A 292 -2.33 41.11 2.33
C TRP A 292 -2.84 39.73 1.87
N LEU A 293 -2.15 38.65 2.25
CA LEU A 293 -2.56 37.29 1.89
C LEU A 293 -3.89 36.91 2.53
N SER A 294 -4.10 37.29 3.80
CA SER A 294 -5.34 37.09 4.54
C SER A 294 -6.53 37.77 3.86
N ASP A 295 -6.36 39.04 3.47
CA ASP A 295 -7.40 39.81 2.79
C ASP A 295 -7.81 39.17 1.46
N ARG A 296 -6.85 38.62 0.70
CA ARG A 296 -7.15 37.96 -0.59
C ARG A 296 -7.85 36.62 -0.40
N LEU A 297 -7.41 35.78 0.52
CA LEU A 297 -8.05 34.49 0.78
C LEU A 297 -9.47 34.62 1.36
N ALA A 298 -9.77 35.73 2.05
CA ALA A 298 -11.11 36.05 2.57
C ALA A 298 -12.09 36.49 1.46
N GLN A 299 -11.60 37.04 0.35
CA GLN A 299 -12.44 37.57 -0.74
C GLN A 299 -13.06 36.49 -1.64
N ASN A 300 -12.82 35.19 -1.39
CA ASN A 300 -13.24 34.06 -2.25
C ASN A 300 -13.04 34.38 -3.75
N SER A 301 -11.87 34.92 -4.07
CA SER A 301 -11.63 35.57 -5.35
C SER A 301 -11.28 34.59 -6.46
N HIS A 302 -11.90 34.77 -7.62
CA HIS A 302 -11.22 34.55 -8.90
C HIS A 302 -10.35 35.79 -9.15
N PRO A 303 -9.03 35.65 -9.45
CA PRO A 303 -8.27 34.46 -9.90
C PRO A 303 -7.65 33.59 -8.78
N PRO A 304 -7.07 32.41 -9.10
CA PRO A 304 -6.33 31.53 -8.17
C PRO A 304 -5.31 32.27 -7.29
N ILE A 305 -5.11 31.83 -6.05
CA ILE A 305 -4.28 32.58 -5.08
C ILE A 305 -2.84 32.72 -5.57
N ILE A 306 -2.33 31.70 -6.26
CA ILE A 306 -0.97 31.73 -6.83
C ILE A 306 -0.83 32.83 -7.87
N ASP A 307 -1.80 32.99 -8.77
CA ASP A 307 -1.74 34.03 -9.81
C ASP A 307 -1.73 35.42 -9.16
N MET A 308 -2.47 35.60 -8.07
CA MET A 308 -2.48 36.86 -7.30
C MET A 308 -1.13 37.12 -6.64
N VAL A 309 -0.50 36.09 -6.04
CA VAL A 309 0.81 36.21 -5.41
C VAL A 309 1.87 36.50 -6.48
N GLU A 310 1.87 35.79 -7.60
CA GLU A 310 2.79 36.04 -8.73
C GLU A 310 2.69 37.47 -9.24
N ALA A 311 1.47 37.99 -9.42
CA ALA A 311 1.24 39.38 -9.81
C ALA A 311 1.77 40.38 -8.77
N LYS A 312 1.65 40.05 -7.48
CA LYS A 312 2.13 40.89 -6.37
C LYS A 312 3.65 40.93 -6.28
N ILE A 313 4.33 39.80 -6.46
CA ILE A 313 5.78 39.68 -6.30
C ILE A 313 6.56 39.85 -7.61
N GLY A 314 5.87 39.87 -8.76
CA GLY A 314 6.48 39.99 -10.09
C GLY A 314 7.37 38.80 -10.46
N LYS A 315 7.15 37.62 -9.87
CA LYS A 315 7.94 36.40 -10.07
C LYS A 315 7.02 35.20 -10.17
N ARG A 316 7.37 34.28 -11.06
CA ARG A 316 6.67 33.00 -11.19
C ARG A 316 6.97 32.09 -10.00
N ILE A 317 5.94 31.47 -9.46
CA ILE A 317 6.03 30.52 -8.35
C ILE A 317 6.28 29.12 -8.89
N ASN A 318 7.26 28.44 -8.31
CA ASN A 318 7.44 27.01 -8.53
C ASN A 318 6.44 26.24 -7.65
N LYS A 319 5.28 25.88 -8.22
CA LYS A 319 4.20 25.16 -7.53
C LYS A 319 4.65 23.85 -6.88
N LEU A 320 5.53 23.08 -7.53
CA LEU A 320 6.05 21.84 -6.96
C LEU A 320 6.88 22.07 -5.70
N LYS A 321 7.74 23.10 -5.72
CA LYS A 321 8.54 23.47 -4.55
C LYS A 321 7.65 24.00 -3.42
N LEU A 322 6.64 24.81 -3.76
CA LEU A 322 5.67 25.31 -2.79
C LEU A 322 4.88 24.16 -2.14
N ALA A 323 4.40 23.18 -2.93
CA ALA A 323 3.69 22.02 -2.42
C ALA A 323 4.52 21.19 -1.43
N ARG A 324 5.80 20.97 -1.71
CA ARG A 324 6.70 20.28 -0.76
C ARG A 324 6.90 21.10 0.53
N ASN A 325 7.07 22.42 0.41
CA ASN A 325 7.19 23.29 1.57
C ASN A 325 5.88 23.37 2.38
N LEU A 326 4.72 23.29 1.74
CA LEU A 326 3.43 23.15 2.43
C LEU A 326 3.38 21.87 3.26
N ALA A 327 3.84 20.75 2.71
CA ALA A 327 3.95 19.49 3.45
C ALA A 327 4.90 19.60 4.64
N ASP A 328 6.07 20.22 4.48
CA ASP A 328 7.03 20.44 5.57
C ASP A 328 6.43 21.31 6.70
N VAL A 329 5.72 22.38 6.35
CA VAL A 329 5.07 23.25 7.35
C VAL A 329 3.93 22.54 8.07
N MET A 330 3.16 21.72 7.33
CA MET A 330 2.06 20.91 7.88
C MET A 330 2.58 19.87 8.86
N ASP A 331 3.61 19.10 8.49
CA ASP A 331 4.24 18.10 9.36
C ASP A 331 4.75 18.72 10.66
N TYR A 332 5.49 19.82 10.56
CA TYR A 332 6.09 20.47 11.73
C TYR A 332 5.06 21.02 12.74
N ASN A 333 3.87 21.45 12.30
CA ASN A 333 2.87 22.07 13.18
C ASN A 333 1.53 21.32 13.21
N TRP A 334 1.50 20.04 12.83
CA TRP A 334 0.26 19.33 12.53
C TRP A 334 -0.78 19.42 13.65
N THR A 335 -0.40 19.08 14.89
CA THR A 335 -1.33 19.08 16.03
C THR A 335 -1.97 20.44 16.27
N GLU A 336 -1.21 21.53 16.15
CA GLU A 336 -1.72 22.89 16.31
C GLU A 336 -2.63 23.28 15.14
N ILE A 337 -2.25 22.91 13.91
CA ILE A 337 -3.03 23.17 12.70
C ILE A 337 -4.39 22.48 12.78
N ILE A 338 -4.46 21.19 13.16
CA ILE A 338 -5.75 20.50 13.23
C ILE A 338 -6.64 21.11 14.31
N GLN A 339 -6.07 21.51 15.44
CA GLN A 339 -6.87 22.06 16.54
C GLN A 339 -7.45 23.43 16.22
N ARG A 340 -6.68 24.27 15.52
CA ARG A 340 -7.09 25.64 15.20
C ARG A 340 -7.92 25.75 13.92
N TYR A 341 -7.71 24.84 12.97
CA TYR A 341 -8.29 24.91 11.62
C TYR A 341 -9.10 23.66 11.28
N GLN A 342 -9.86 23.11 12.24
CA GLN A 342 -10.70 21.91 12.05
C GLN A 342 -11.61 22.01 10.82
N GLU A 343 -12.17 23.20 10.58
CA GLU A 343 -13.09 23.44 9.46
C GLU A 343 -12.40 23.74 8.14
N ASN A 344 -11.06 23.89 8.13
CA ASN A 344 -10.31 24.19 6.93
C ASN A 344 -10.23 22.97 6.00
N GLU A 345 -10.28 23.26 4.71
CA GLU A 345 -10.47 22.26 3.68
C GLU A 345 -9.29 21.28 3.54
N ILE A 346 -8.03 21.74 3.67
CA ILE A 346 -6.89 20.81 3.66
C ILE A 346 -6.93 19.87 4.86
N VAL A 347 -7.42 20.35 6.02
CA VAL A 347 -7.53 19.52 7.23
C VAL A 347 -8.59 18.44 7.03
N LYS A 348 -9.74 18.80 6.45
CA LYS A 348 -10.78 17.84 6.06
C LYS A 348 -10.29 16.83 5.04
N TRP A 349 -9.52 17.26 4.04
CA TRP A 349 -8.93 16.35 3.06
C TRP A 349 -7.95 15.35 3.71
N LEU A 350 -7.07 15.82 4.59
CA LEU A 350 -6.15 14.95 5.31
C LEU A 350 -6.85 13.98 6.25
N GLN A 351 -7.96 14.40 6.88
CA GLN A 351 -8.81 13.50 7.64
C GLN A 351 -9.50 12.47 6.73
N PHE A 352 -10.01 12.87 5.57
CA PHE A 352 -10.52 11.97 4.54
C PHE A 352 -9.48 10.94 4.12
N LEU A 353 -8.22 11.34 3.88
CA LEU A 353 -7.14 10.41 3.55
C LEU A 353 -6.81 9.45 4.71
N ARG A 354 -7.09 9.83 5.95
CA ARG A 354 -6.91 8.98 7.14
C ARG A 354 -8.04 7.97 7.31
N THR A 355 -9.29 8.41 7.17
CA THR A 355 -10.48 7.61 7.51
C THR A 355 -11.02 6.86 6.29
N GLY A 356 -10.99 7.48 5.11
CA GLY A 356 -11.60 6.96 3.90
C GLY A 356 -12.98 7.42 3.58
N GLU A 357 -13.52 8.29 4.42
CA GLU A 357 -14.90 8.72 4.33
C GLU A 357 -14.93 10.24 4.45
N THR A 358 -15.73 10.88 3.61
CA THR A 358 -16.11 12.28 3.79
C THR A 358 -17.04 12.38 4.99
N SER A 359 -16.55 12.95 6.09
CA SER A 359 -17.34 13.24 7.31
C SER A 359 -18.43 14.27 7.09
#